data_AF-A0A534ZQ51-F1
#
_entry.id   AF-A0A534ZQ51-F1
#
_cell.length_a   1.000
_cell.length_b   1.000
_cell.length_c   1.000
_cell.angle_alpha   90.00
_cell.angle_beta   90.00
_cell.angle_gamma   90.00
#
_symmetry.space_group_name_H-M   'P 1'
#
loop_
_entity.id
_entity.type
_entity.pdbx_description
1 polymer ?
#
loop_
_entity_poly.entity_id
_entity_poly.type
_entity_poly.pdbx_seq_one_letter_code
_entity_poly.pdbx_strand_id
1 'polypeptide(L)'
;LGPSIAIFEPGFLRTALAYHGAGRLPAGALVKLYFGGDYGYLGGRPGCSFGLPPTRTSLEAYLAMLEGVSLPWSVAVVGGDLLASELPRLALERGGHLRVGLEDHAGPRTPSNEELVRTAAALAREAGRPVASCAEAARILALPR
;
A
#
# COMPACT_ATOMS: atom_id res chain seq x y z
N LEU A 1 5.88 6.17 -18.61
CA LEU A 1 6.12 6.10 -17.15
C LEU A 1 4.81 5.72 -16.45
N GLY A 2 4.81 4.73 -15.57
CA GLY A 2 3.66 4.38 -14.74
C GLY A 2 3.69 5.14 -13.41
N PRO A 3 2.71 6.01 -13.10
CA PRO A 3 2.75 6.82 -11.89
C PRO A 3 2.43 5.99 -10.65
N SER A 4 3.24 6.16 -9.61
CA SER A 4 2.99 5.60 -8.29
C SER A 4 2.45 6.70 -7.37
N ILE A 5 1.14 6.73 -7.18
CA ILE A 5 0.41 7.82 -6.53
C ILE A 5 0.39 7.60 -5.02
N ALA A 6 0.97 8.51 -4.26
CA ALA A 6 1.01 8.44 -2.80
C ALA A 6 -0.28 9.03 -2.19
N ILE A 7 -1.05 8.20 -1.49
CA ILE A 7 -2.26 8.60 -0.76
C ILE A 7 -1.96 8.58 0.73
N PHE A 8 -1.65 9.75 1.28
CA PHE A 8 -1.52 9.92 2.72
C PHE A 8 -2.87 10.22 3.38
N GLU A 9 -3.80 10.84 2.65
CA GLU A 9 -5.10 11.24 3.19
C GLU A 9 -6.25 10.84 2.24
N PRO A 10 -7.47 10.60 2.75
CA PRO A 10 -8.64 10.31 1.90
C PRO A 10 -8.89 11.37 0.83
N GLY A 11 -8.61 12.64 1.10
CA GLY A 11 -8.68 13.72 0.11
C GLY A 11 -7.79 13.46 -1.12
N PHE A 12 -6.63 12.83 -0.95
CA PHE A 12 -5.72 12.54 -2.06
C PHE A 12 -6.29 11.43 -2.93
N LEU A 13 -6.94 10.42 -2.32
CA LEU A 13 -7.61 9.37 -3.07
C LEU A 13 -8.77 9.94 -3.88
N ARG A 14 -9.58 10.84 -3.30
CA ARG A 14 -10.65 11.53 -4.04
C ARG A 14 -10.12 12.24 -5.29
N THR A 15 -8.98 12.90 -5.19
CA THR A 15 -8.32 13.54 -6.33
C THR A 15 -7.88 12.52 -7.38
N ALA A 16 -7.23 11.42 -6.97
CA ALA A 16 -6.83 10.37 -7.90
C ALA A 16 -8.04 9.75 -8.62
N LEU A 17 -9.13 9.51 -7.89
CA LEU A 17 -10.38 8.99 -8.44
C LEU A 17 -11.05 9.97 -9.42
N ALA A 18 -11.01 11.27 -9.14
CA ALA A 18 -11.51 12.28 -10.07
C ALA A 18 -10.73 12.26 -11.40
N TYR A 19 -9.40 12.13 -11.34
CA TYR A 19 -8.56 12.00 -12.55
C TYR A 19 -8.82 10.67 -13.27
N HIS A 20 -9.06 9.59 -12.54
CA HIS A 20 -9.39 8.29 -13.11
C HIS A 20 -10.73 8.34 -13.86
N GLY A 21 -11.78 8.85 -13.22
CA GLY A 21 -13.12 8.98 -13.82
C GLY A 21 -13.14 9.92 -15.04
N ALA A 22 -12.23 10.89 -15.09
CA ALA A 22 -12.05 11.76 -16.25
C ALA A 22 -11.19 11.13 -17.37
N GLY A 23 -10.69 9.89 -17.22
CA GLY A 23 -9.79 9.24 -18.18
C GLY A 23 -8.41 9.90 -18.28
N ARG A 24 -7.97 10.62 -17.23
CA ARG A 24 -6.73 11.42 -17.22
C ARG A 24 -5.58 10.79 -16.46
N LEU A 25 -5.79 9.64 -15.82
CA LEU A 25 -4.68 8.88 -15.23
C LEU A 25 -3.91 8.11 -16.32
N PRO A 26 -2.58 8.20 -16.36
CA PRO A 26 -1.77 7.41 -17.27
C PRO A 26 -1.94 5.90 -17.03
N ALA A 27 -1.74 5.11 -18.09
CA ALA A 27 -1.51 3.67 -17.95
C ALA A 27 -0.32 3.40 -17.02
N GLY A 28 -0.35 2.31 -16.26
CA GLY A 28 0.67 2.06 -15.23
C GLY A 28 0.40 2.70 -13.88
N ALA A 29 -0.75 3.34 -13.67
CA ALA A 29 -1.07 3.98 -12.40
C ALA A 29 -1.29 2.94 -11.27
N LEU A 30 -0.60 3.14 -10.16
CA LEU A 30 -0.78 2.39 -8.92
C LEU A 30 -1.04 3.37 -7.77
N VAL A 31 -2.10 3.13 -7.01
CA VAL A 31 -2.44 3.89 -5.80
C VAL A 31 -1.76 3.25 -4.59
N LYS A 32 -1.01 4.01 -3.79
CA LYS A 32 -0.41 3.53 -2.53
C LYS A 32 -1.12 4.19 -1.36
N LEU A 33 -1.87 3.39 -0.61
CA LEU A 33 -2.55 3.80 0.62
C LEU A 33 -1.54 3.76 1.77
N TYR A 34 -1.09 4.95 2.20
CA TYR A 34 -0.20 5.10 3.33
C TYR A 34 -1.00 5.30 4.61
N PHE A 35 -0.87 4.36 5.54
CA PHE A 35 -1.42 4.44 6.89
C PHE A 35 -0.35 5.00 7.84
N GLY A 36 -0.77 5.74 8.86
CA GLY A 36 0.12 6.35 9.85
C GLY A 36 0.36 5.41 11.02
N GLY A 37 1.60 4.96 11.23
CA GLY A 37 2.00 4.14 12.37
C GLY A 37 2.22 4.95 13.65
N ASP A 38 2.76 4.28 14.68
CA ASP A 38 2.96 4.87 16.00
C ASP A 38 4.12 5.87 16.07
N TYR A 39 5.02 5.87 15.08
CA TYR A 39 6.22 6.70 15.04
C TYR A 39 6.16 7.74 13.91
N GLY A 40 6.87 8.85 14.08
CA GLY A 40 6.96 9.91 13.08
C GLY A 40 7.69 9.46 11.81
N TYR A 41 7.32 10.04 10.68
CA TYR A 41 7.86 9.73 9.35
C TYR A 41 9.39 9.85 9.24
N LEU A 42 9.99 10.87 9.86
CA LEU A 42 11.43 11.10 9.87
C LEU A 42 12.16 10.39 11.04
N GLY A 43 11.46 9.50 11.75
CA GLY A 43 12.04 8.53 12.68
C GLY A 43 11.96 8.88 14.18
N GLY A 44 11.89 7.81 14.98
CA GLY A 44 12.33 7.74 16.38
C GLY A 44 11.40 8.31 17.46
N ARG A 45 10.51 9.23 17.14
CA ARG A 45 9.56 9.81 18.11
C ARG A 45 8.13 9.31 17.85
N PRO A 46 7.33 9.08 18.90
CA PRO A 46 5.91 8.76 18.72
C PRO A 46 5.16 9.88 17.99
N GLY A 47 4.13 9.50 17.23
CA GLY A 47 3.16 10.42 16.63
C GLY A 47 3.38 10.65 15.13
N CYS A 48 2.97 9.71 14.29
CA CYS A 48 2.68 10.02 12.90
C CYS A 48 1.48 11.00 12.86
N SER A 49 1.64 12.13 12.15
CA SER A 49 0.66 13.23 12.14
C SER A 49 -0.28 13.20 10.93
N PHE A 50 -0.19 12.18 10.10
CA PHE A 50 -0.96 12.01 8.87
C PHE A 50 -1.17 10.53 8.58
N GLY A 51 -2.09 10.21 7.68
CA GLY A 51 -2.48 8.83 7.43
C GLY A 51 -3.54 8.36 8.41
N LEU A 52 -4.53 7.63 7.89
CA LEU A 52 -5.43 6.88 8.75
C LEU A 52 -4.64 5.84 9.57
N PRO A 53 -5.05 5.51 10.80
CA PRO A 53 -4.36 4.50 11.60
C PRO A 53 -4.46 3.12 10.91
N PRO A 54 -3.47 2.22 11.05
CA PRO A 54 -3.38 0.96 10.31
C PRO A 54 -4.33 -0.12 10.84
N THR A 55 -5.63 0.15 10.75
CA THR A 55 -6.71 -0.70 11.24
C THR A 55 -7.59 -1.18 10.08
N ARG A 56 -8.32 -2.28 10.30
CA ARG A 56 -9.37 -2.74 9.38
C ARG A 56 -10.33 -1.63 8.97
N THR A 57 -10.87 -0.89 9.93
CA THR A 57 -11.85 0.18 9.67
C THR A 57 -11.29 1.25 8.74
N SER A 58 -10.03 1.63 8.93
CA SER A 58 -9.35 2.59 8.05
C SER A 58 -9.18 2.05 6.64
N LEU A 59 -8.82 0.77 6.49
CA LEU A 59 -8.74 0.14 5.16
C LEU A 59 -10.12 0.09 4.51
N GLU A 60 -11.16 -0.27 5.26
CA GLU A 60 -12.54 -0.32 4.76
C GLU A 60 -13.04 1.04 4.28
N ALA A 61 -12.64 2.14 4.94
CA ALA A 61 -12.94 3.50 4.46
C ALA A 61 -12.34 3.76 3.07
N TYR A 62 -11.09 3.36 2.83
CA TYR A 62 -10.48 3.48 1.50
C TYR A 62 -11.10 2.53 0.48
N LEU A 63 -11.45 1.31 0.87
CA LEU A 63 -12.09 0.33 -0.02
C LEU A 63 -13.48 0.77 -0.45
N ALA A 64 -14.26 1.41 0.45
CA ALA A 64 -15.54 1.99 0.11
C ALA A 64 -15.42 3.07 -0.98
N MET A 65 -14.32 3.83 -0.98
CA MET A 65 -14.05 4.83 -2.03
C MET A 65 -13.60 4.20 -3.36
N LEU A 66 -12.94 3.04 -3.29
CA LEU A 66 -12.46 2.27 -4.46
C LEU A 66 -13.52 1.32 -5.03
N GLU A 67 -14.73 1.27 -4.47
CA GLU A 67 -15.79 0.38 -4.94
C GLU A 67 -16.12 0.66 -6.42
N GLY A 68 -16.09 -0.40 -7.24
CA GLY A 68 -16.31 -0.31 -8.68
C GLY A 68 -15.16 0.33 -9.48
N VAL A 69 -14.04 0.68 -8.83
CA VAL A 69 -12.88 1.32 -9.48
C VAL A 69 -11.81 0.28 -9.79
N SER A 70 -11.41 0.18 -11.07
CA SER A 70 -10.40 -0.78 -11.54
C SER A 70 -8.96 -0.23 -11.45
N LEU A 71 -8.60 0.44 -10.36
CA LEU A 71 -7.24 0.91 -10.11
C LEU A 71 -6.49 -0.08 -9.20
N PRO A 72 -5.30 -0.57 -9.60
CA PRO A 72 -4.42 -1.29 -8.70
C PRO A 72 -4.09 -0.44 -7.47
N TRP A 73 -4.08 -1.06 -6.29
CA TRP A 73 -3.75 -0.39 -5.05
C TRP A 73 -2.87 -1.24 -4.14
N SER A 74 -2.02 -0.59 -3.34
CA SER A 74 -1.22 -1.23 -2.31
C SER A 74 -1.35 -0.54 -0.96
N VAL A 75 -0.97 -1.22 0.11
CA VAL A 75 -0.90 -0.67 1.47
C VAL A 75 0.54 -0.56 1.95
N ALA A 76 0.80 0.48 2.75
CA ALA A 76 2.03 0.69 3.51
C ALA A 76 1.69 1.31 4.87
N VAL A 77 2.56 1.09 5.86
CA VAL A 77 2.45 1.77 7.18
C VAL A 77 3.70 2.61 7.36
N VAL A 78 3.54 3.93 7.28
CA VAL A 78 4.62 4.89 7.46
C VAL A 78 4.86 5.13 8.94
N GLY A 79 6.11 5.04 9.37
CA GLY A 79 6.43 5.19 10.79
C GLY A 79 5.85 4.06 11.63
N GLY A 80 5.78 2.85 11.06
CA GLY A 80 5.29 1.68 11.75
C GLY A 80 5.72 0.41 11.05
N ASP A 81 5.11 -0.70 11.43
CA ASP A 81 5.46 -2.02 10.93
C ASP A 81 4.26 -2.66 10.26
N LEU A 82 4.23 -2.59 8.91
CA LEU A 82 3.14 -3.16 8.14
C LEU A 82 2.91 -4.64 8.48
N LEU A 83 3.98 -5.43 8.63
CA LEU A 83 3.89 -6.87 8.83
C LEU A 83 3.52 -7.29 10.26
N ALA A 84 3.61 -6.38 11.22
CA ALA A 84 3.09 -6.57 12.58
C ALA A 84 1.62 -6.12 12.73
N SER A 85 1.02 -5.50 11.70
CA SER A 85 -0.39 -5.08 11.71
C SER A 85 -1.33 -6.12 11.10
N GLU A 86 -2.65 -5.92 11.22
CA GLU A 86 -3.66 -6.75 10.55
C GLU A 86 -3.82 -6.45 9.05
N LEU A 87 -3.30 -5.30 8.58
CA LEU A 87 -3.52 -4.81 7.22
C LEU A 87 -3.01 -5.72 6.09
N PRO A 88 -1.85 -6.40 6.18
CA PRO A 88 -1.31 -7.16 5.06
C PRO A 88 -2.23 -8.28 4.62
N ARG A 89 -2.76 -9.05 5.58
CA ARG A 89 -3.68 -10.16 5.29
C ARG A 89 -4.99 -9.62 4.70
N LEU A 90 -5.53 -8.54 5.25
CA LEU A 90 -6.74 -7.91 4.72
C LEU A 90 -6.55 -7.34 3.32
N ALA A 91 -5.43 -6.67 3.07
CA ALA A 91 -5.13 -6.15 1.75
C ALA A 91 -5.03 -7.29 0.72
N LEU A 92 -4.37 -8.39 1.08
CA LEU A 92 -4.27 -9.57 0.23
C LEU A 92 -5.64 -10.20 -0.05
N GLU A 93 -6.47 -10.43 0.97
CA GLU A 93 -7.83 -10.97 0.85
C GLU A 93 -8.75 -10.09 -0.02
N ARG A 94 -8.55 -8.77 0.01
CA ARG A 94 -9.36 -7.79 -0.75
C ARG A 94 -8.79 -7.47 -2.14
N GLY A 95 -7.77 -8.18 -2.60
CA GLY A 95 -7.22 -8.00 -3.95
C GLY A 95 -6.10 -6.96 -4.08
N GLY A 96 -5.72 -6.28 -3.00
CA GLY A 96 -4.65 -5.27 -2.99
C GLY A 96 -3.23 -5.82 -2.97
N HIS A 97 -2.23 -4.94 -2.99
CA HIS A 97 -0.81 -5.28 -2.95
C HIS A 97 -0.14 -4.78 -1.67
N LEU A 98 1.08 -5.24 -1.41
CA LEU A 98 1.85 -4.83 -0.23
C LEU A 98 3.06 -4.00 -0.64
N ARG A 99 3.32 -2.91 0.08
CA ARG A 99 4.59 -2.18 0.04
C ARG A 99 5.29 -2.35 1.38
N VAL A 100 6.50 -2.92 1.33
CA VAL A 100 7.36 -3.10 2.49
C VAL A 100 8.73 -2.49 2.21
N GLY A 101 9.43 -2.08 3.27
CA GLY A 101 10.81 -1.62 3.21
C GLY A 101 11.20 -0.81 4.42
N LEU A 102 12.50 -0.65 4.63
CA LEU A 102 13.05 0.11 5.76
C LEU A 102 12.73 1.61 5.70
N GLU A 103 12.34 2.12 4.54
CA GLU A 103 11.90 3.51 4.36
C GLU A 103 10.65 3.84 5.21
N ASP A 104 9.69 2.92 5.25
CA ASP A 104 8.43 3.13 5.98
C ASP A 104 8.50 2.53 7.41
N HIS A 105 9.44 1.60 7.66
CA HIS A 105 9.50 0.79 8.87
C HIS A 105 9.91 1.58 10.13
N ALA A 106 9.14 1.43 11.20
CA ALA A 106 9.53 1.84 12.54
C ALA A 106 8.98 0.87 13.60
N GLY A 107 9.60 0.87 14.78
CA GLY A 107 9.21 0.02 15.89
C GLY A 107 10.40 -0.73 16.52
N PRO A 108 10.13 -1.64 17.46
CA PRO A 108 11.18 -2.35 18.20
C PRO A 108 11.93 -3.40 17.37
N ARG A 109 11.35 -3.86 16.25
CA ARG A 109 12.02 -4.80 15.34
C ARG A 109 13.06 -4.09 14.50
N THR A 110 14.19 -4.76 14.25
CA THR A 110 15.28 -4.30 13.37
C THR A 110 15.48 -5.24 12.18
N PRO A 111 14.47 -5.41 11.31
CA PRO A 111 14.60 -6.30 10.15
C PRO A 111 15.50 -5.67 9.08
N SER A 112 15.92 -6.48 8.12
CA SER A 112 16.45 -6.06 6.82
C SER A 112 15.32 -5.94 5.78
N ASN A 113 15.58 -5.24 4.67
CA ASN A 113 14.66 -5.22 3.52
C ASN A 113 14.37 -6.64 3.01
N GLU A 114 15.37 -7.52 3.02
CA GLU A 114 15.22 -8.92 2.59
C GLU A 114 14.23 -9.68 3.48
N GLU A 115 14.36 -9.57 4.81
CA GLU A 115 13.45 -10.23 5.75
C GLU A 115 12.01 -9.72 5.60
N LEU A 116 11.84 -8.41 5.41
CA LEU A 116 10.52 -7.82 5.15
C LEU A 116 9.89 -8.37 3.86
N VAL A 117 10.65 -8.39 2.76
CA VAL A 117 10.17 -8.93 1.48
C VAL A 117 9.86 -10.41 1.57
N ARG A 118 10.72 -11.20 2.21
CA ARG A 118 10.54 -12.66 2.41
C ARG A 118 9.27 -12.96 3.20
N THR A 119 9.03 -12.20 4.27
CA THR A 119 7.84 -12.35 5.11
C THR A 119 6.57 -11.96 4.35
N ALA A 120 6.58 -10.83 3.62
CA ALA A 120 5.45 -10.43 2.78
C ALA A 120 5.15 -11.48 1.69
N ALA A 121 6.18 -12.06 1.07
CA ALA A 121 6.04 -13.11 0.06
C ALA A 121 5.48 -14.42 0.63
N ALA A 122 5.86 -14.79 1.85
CA ALA A 122 5.27 -15.95 2.55
C ALA A 122 3.77 -15.73 2.81
N LEU A 123 3.41 -14.57 3.37
CA LEU A 123 2.01 -14.23 3.63
C LEU A 123 1.15 -14.20 2.35
N ALA A 124 1.69 -13.67 1.25
CA ALA A 124 1.00 -13.66 -0.04
C ALA A 124 0.68 -15.09 -0.51
N ARG A 125 1.65 -16.03 -0.37
CA ARG A 125 1.44 -17.45 -0.71
C ARG A 125 0.39 -18.10 0.19
N GLU A 126 0.44 -17.85 1.50
CA GLU A 126 -0.56 -18.35 2.46
C GLU A 126 -1.98 -17.87 2.13
N ALA A 127 -2.12 -16.62 1.66
CA ALA A 127 -3.38 -16.04 1.20
C ALA A 127 -3.81 -16.53 -0.20
N GLY A 128 -3.11 -17.50 -0.81
CA GLY A 128 -3.42 -18.00 -2.15
C GLY A 128 -3.12 -17.01 -3.28
N ARG A 129 -2.29 -15.99 -3.01
CA ARG A 129 -1.93 -14.94 -3.97
C ARG A 129 -0.43 -14.98 -4.26
N PRO A 130 0.02 -15.76 -5.26
CA PRO A 130 1.45 -15.87 -5.57
C PRO A 130 2.06 -14.51 -5.96
N VAL A 131 3.34 -14.32 -5.60
CA VAL A 131 4.09 -13.09 -5.89
C VAL A 131 4.39 -13.00 -7.39
N ALA A 132 4.07 -11.85 -7.98
CA ALA A 132 4.35 -11.57 -9.38
C ALA A 132 5.86 -11.31 -9.62
N SER A 133 6.40 -11.87 -10.70
CA SER A 133 7.68 -11.42 -11.28
C SER A 133 7.59 -9.99 -11.79
N CYS A 134 8.73 -9.34 -12.07
CA CYS A 134 8.75 -7.99 -12.65
C CYS A 134 7.98 -7.90 -13.98
N ALA A 135 8.05 -8.94 -14.83
CA ALA A 135 7.33 -8.99 -16.09
C ALA A 135 5.81 -9.14 -15.90
N GLU A 136 5.39 -9.93 -14.91
CA GLU A 136 3.98 -10.04 -14.52
C GLU A 136 3.46 -8.73 -13.92
N ALA A 137 4.22 -8.10 -13.02
CA ALA A 137 3.87 -6.81 -12.43
C ALA A 137 3.71 -5.73 -13.51
N ALA A 138 4.61 -5.69 -14.50
CA ALA A 138 4.49 -4.77 -15.63
C ALA A 138 3.20 -4.99 -16.44
N ARG A 139 2.78 -6.25 -16.63
CA ARG A 139 1.51 -6.59 -17.29
C ARG A 139 0.29 -6.25 -16.42
N ILE A 140 0.32 -6.57 -15.13
CA ILE A 140 -0.74 -6.27 -14.17
C ILE A 140 -1.02 -4.76 -14.12
N LEU A 141 0.05 -3.96 -14.10
CA LEU A 141 -0.06 -2.50 -14.07
C LEU A 141 -0.33 -1.89 -15.44
N ALA A 142 -0.24 -2.67 -16.53
CA ALA A 142 -0.26 -2.17 -17.90
C ALA A 142 0.77 -1.04 -18.12
N LEU A 143 2.02 -1.26 -17.70
CA LEU A 143 3.10 -0.28 -17.89
C LEU A 143 3.30 -0.01 -19.39
N PRO A 144 3.45 1.26 -19.81
CA PRO A 144 3.78 1.59 -21.18
C PRO A 144 5.18 1.05 -21.53
N ARG A 145 5.33 0.55 -22.76
CA ARG A 145 6.62 0.12 -23.33
C ARG A 145 7.49 1.32 -23.70
#